data_AF-A0A7W1I2T0-F1
#
_entry.id   AF-A0A7W1I2T0-F1
#
_cell.length_a   1.000
_cell.length_b   1.000
_cell.length_c   1.000
_cell.angle_alpha   90.00
_cell.angle_beta   90.00
_cell.angle_gamma   90.00
#
_symmetry.space_group_name_H-M   'P 1'
#
loop_
_entity.id
_entity.type
_entity.pdbx_description
1 polymer ?
#
loop_
_entity_poly.entity_id
_entity_poly.type
_entity_poly.pdbx_seq_one_letter_code
_entity_poly.pdbx_strand_id
1 'polypeptide(L)' 'MTFITGFSGSAGAQRTTTAPVSGYQVVRVYPHDREAFTQGLVFADGVLYEGTGLNGQSSIRKVK' A
#
# COMPACT_ATOMS: atom_id res chain seq x y z
N MET A 1 -25.03 26.96 -35.00
CA MET A 1 -24.27 25.99 -34.18
C MET A 1 -25.09 24.71 -34.09
N THR A 2 -24.70 23.67 -34.83
CA THR A 2 -25.36 22.35 -34.81
C THR A 2 -24.79 21.53 -33.65
N PHE A 3 -25.62 21.18 -32.66
CA PHE A 3 -25.23 20.27 -31.60
C PHE A 3 -25.37 18.83 -32.10
N ILE A 4 -24.27 18.09 -32.12
CA ILE A 4 -24.25 16.66 -32.45
C ILE A 4 -24.60 15.90 -31.17
N THR A 5 -25.77 15.28 -31.11
CA THR A 5 -26.14 14.33 -30.06
C THR A 5 -25.74 12.90 -30.48
N GLY A 6 -25.08 12.16 -29.58
CA GLY A 6 -25.08 10.70 -29.65
C GLY A 6 -23.74 10.02 -29.35
N PHE A 7 -23.47 9.73 -28.08
CA PHE A 7 -22.66 8.56 -27.72
C PHE A 7 -23.58 7.63 -26.91
N SER A 8 -24.04 6.55 -27.52
CA SER A 8 -24.72 5.47 -26.79
C SER A 8 -23.63 4.47 -26.37
N GLY A 9 -23.15 4.61 -25.13
CA GLY A 9 -22.23 3.63 -24.54
C GLY A 9 -23.02 2.40 -24.14
N SER A 10 -22.78 1.28 -24.83
CA SER A 10 -23.26 -0.03 -24.40
C SER A 10 -22.55 -0.42 -23.10
N ALA A 11 -23.31 -0.50 -22.01
CA ALA A 11 -22.83 -0.97 -20.72
C ALA A 11 -22.46 -2.45 -20.85
N GLY A 12 -21.17 -2.73 -21.04
CA GLY A 12 -20.63 -4.08 -20.91
C GLY A 12 -20.83 -4.57 -19.48
N ALA A 13 -21.46 -5.73 -19.30
CA ALA A 13 -21.63 -6.35 -18.00
C ALA A 13 -20.26 -6.60 -17.34
N GLN A 14 -19.93 -5.85 -16.29
CA GLN A 14 -18.74 -6.10 -15.48
C GLN A 14 -18.92 -7.43 -14.75
N ARG A 15 -18.05 -8.41 -15.04
CA ARG A 15 -17.93 -9.62 -14.22
C ARG A 15 -17.39 -9.22 -12.85
N THR A 16 -18.21 -9.36 -11.82
CA THR A 16 -17.79 -9.33 -10.42
C THR A 16 -17.07 -10.63 -10.08
N THR A 17 -15.76 -10.69 -10.34
CA THR A 17 -14.89 -11.70 -9.76
C THR A 17 -14.39 -11.21 -8.41
N THR A 18 -14.77 -11.88 -7.33
CA THR A 18 -14.21 -11.59 -6.00
C THR A 18 -12.73 -11.99 -5.99
N ALA A 19 -11.87 -11.10 -5.46
CA ALA A 19 -10.46 -11.40 -5.28
C ALA A 19 -10.25 -12.60 -4.34
N PRO A 20 -9.30 -13.51 -4.62
CA PRO A 20 -8.99 -14.60 -3.71
C PRO A 20 -8.45 -14.07 -2.39
N VAL A 21 -8.89 -14.68 -1.28
CA VAL A 21 -8.39 -14.37 0.07
C VAL A 21 -7.27 -15.35 0.41
N SER A 22 -6.11 -14.82 0.82
CA SER A 22 -4.98 -15.62 1.27
C SER A 22 -4.82 -15.56 2.79
N GLY A 23 -4.43 -16.68 3.41
CA GLY A 23 -4.01 -16.73 4.81
C GLY A 23 -2.54 -16.35 5.00
N TYR A 24 -2.07 -16.34 6.25
CA TYR A 24 -0.67 -16.13 6.59
C TYR A 24 -0.25 -17.02 7.77
N GLN A 25 1.06 -17.25 7.91
CA GLN A 25 1.67 -17.90 9.07
C GLN A 25 2.75 -16.98 9.64
N VAL A 26 2.76 -16.78 10.96
CA VAL A 26 3.84 -16.05 11.63
C VAL A 26 5.06 -16.96 11.73
N VAL A 27 6.07 -16.70 10.89
CA VAL A 27 7.32 -17.47 10.88
C VAL A 27 8.31 -17.00 11.93
N ARG A 28 8.37 -15.68 12.19
CA ARG A 28 9.24 -15.03 13.18
C ARG A 28 8.62 -13.71 13.63
N VAL A 29 8.93 -13.30 14.86
CA VAL A 29 8.52 -12.01 15.44
C VAL A 29 9.77 -11.29 15.90
N TYR A 30 9.85 -10.00 15.60
CA TYR A 30 10.95 -9.12 15.98
C TYR A 30 10.39 -7.91 16.74
N PRO A 31 11.13 -7.34 17.69
CA PRO A 31 10.71 -6.12 18.36
C PRO A 31 10.58 -4.98 17.34
N HIS A 32 9.51 -4.20 17.44
CA HIS A 32 9.33 -2.96 16.69
C HIS A 32 9.19 -1.80 17.67
N ASP A 33 9.75 -0.65 17.30
CA ASP A 33 9.67 0.56 18.10
C ASP A 33 8.25 1.14 18.02
N ARG A 34 7.55 1.15 19.15
CA ARG A 34 6.15 1.60 19.21
C ARG A 34 5.99 3.09 18.95
N GLU A 35 7.07 3.88 19.02
CA GLU A 35 7.06 5.31 18.72
C GLU A 35 7.34 5.58 17.23
N ALA A 36 7.81 4.59 16.47
CA ALA A 36 8.05 4.71 15.03
C ALA A 36 6.74 4.60 14.24
N PHE A 37 6.17 5.74 13.82
CA PHE A 37 4.96 5.76 12.99
C PHE A 37 5.28 5.37 11.53
N THR A 38 5.33 4.07 11.22
CA THR A 38 5.77 3.55 9.92
C THR A 38 4.93 4.07 8.74
N GLN A 39 5.60 4.64 7.73
CA GLN A 39 5.00 5.11 6.47
C GLN A 39 5.73 4.56 5.23
N GLY A 40 6.85 3.88 5.42
CA GLY A 40 7.55 3.15 4.37
C GLY A 40 8.45 2.09 4.99
N LEU A 41 8.57 0.95 4.33
CA LEU A 41 9.37 -0.18 4.83
C LEU A 41 10.00 -0.92 3.66
N VAL A 42 11.32 -1.08 3.68
CA VAL A 42 12.10 -1.76 2.62
C VAL A 42 13.13 -2.67 3.25
N PHE A 43 13.23 -3.90 2.75
CA PHE A 43 14.33 -4.81 3.08
C PHE A 43 15.27 -4.89 1.88
N ALA A 44 16.51 -4.46 2.06
CA ALA A 44 17.52 -4.44 1.01
C ALA A 44 18.88 -4.79 1.62
N ASP A 45 19.62 -5.67 0.94
CA ASP A 45 20.98 -6.08 1.32
C ASP A 45 21.11 -6.54 2.78
N GLY A 46 20.10 -7.27 3.26
CA GLY A 46 20.08 -7.78 4.64
C GLY A 46 19.70 -6.76 5.71
N VAL A 47 19.35 -5.53 5.32
CA VAL A 47 19.00 -4.44 6.24
C VAL A 47 17.55 -4.02 6.02
N LEU A 48 16.87 -3.74 7.13
CA LEU A 48 15.53 -3.16 7.12
C LEU A 48 15.65 -1.63 7.22
N TYR A 49 15.10 -0.93 6.25
CA TYR A 49 14.98 0.52 6.21
C TYR A 49 13.53 0.91 6.45
N GLU A 50 13.33 1.91 7.30
CA GLU A 50 12.01 2.38 7.68
C GLU A 50 11.92 3.89 7.51
N GLY A 51 10.84 4.34 6.89
CA GLY A 51 10.41 5.74 6.91
C GLY A 51 9.35 5.91 7.99
N THR A 52 9.54 6.90 8.87
CA THR A 52 8.57 7.27 9.90
C THR A 52 7.85 8.56 9.54
N GLY A 53 6.57 8.62 9.84
CA GLY A 53 5.77 9.84 9.87
C GLY A 53 5.86 10.55 11.22
N LEU A 54 4.90 11.44 11.46
CA LEU A 54 4.81 12.49 12.50
C LEU A 54 5.21 13.87 11.98
N ASN A 55 4.28 14.83 12.10
CA ASN A 55 4.45 16.19 11.57
C ASN A 55 5.68 16.85 12.19
N GLY A 56 6.65 17.22 11.35
CA GLY A 56 7.90 17.83 11.77
C GLY A 56 8.92 16.87 12.41
N GLN A 57 8.62 15.57 12.46
CA GLN A 57 9.46 14.53 13.08
C GLN A 57 9.66 13.31 12.17
N SER A 58 9.29 13.40 10.90
CA SER A 58 9.53 12.36 9.91
C SER A 58 11.03 12.05 9.78
N SER A 59 11.35 10.78 9.64
CA SER A 59 12.74 10.33 9.52
C SER A 59 12.87 9.13 8.59
N ILE A 60 14.08 8.91 8.06
CA ILE A 60 14.49 7.65 7.43
C ILE A 60 15.55 7.02 8.34
N ARG A 61 15.35 5.75 8.72
CA ARG A 61 16.23 5.04 9.64
C ARG A 61 16.58 3.64 9.15
N LYS A 62 17.77 3.18 9.53
CA LYS A 62 18.14 1.77 9.49
C LYS A 62 17.64 1.12 10.77
N VAL A 63 16.82 0.08 10.64
CA VAL A 63 16.37 -0.75 11.75
C VAL A 63 17.45 -1.80 12.03
N LYS A 64 17.80 -1.97 13.30
CA LYS A 64 18.79 -2.96 13.76
C LYS A 64 18.10 -4.25 14.18
#